data_AF-X1JXS7-F1
#
_entry.id   AF-X1JXS7-F1
#
_cell.length_a   1.000
_cell.length_b   1.000
_cell.length_c   1.000
_cell.angle_alpha   90.00
_cell.angle_beta   90.00
_cell.angle_gamma   90.00
#
_symmetry.space_group_name_H-M   'P 1'
#
loop_
_entity.id
_entity.type
_entity.pdbx_description
1 polymer ?
#
loop_
_entity_poly.entity_id
_entity_poly.type
_entity_poly.pdbx_seq_one_letter_code
_entity_poly.pdbx_strand_id
1 'polypeptide(L)'
;MPTDLGRPYALDWRGDPPHMLKRDVPVWYRFLEKWGTPFLNLYYDCLLGGPFLSPEEKKDPLKWMWRVNLAKRADAIAELENEVWIIEVTTDPGLRV
;
A
#
# COMPACT_ATOMS: atom_id res chain seq x y z
N MET A 1 3.03 -14.77 -7.94
CA MET A 1 2.89 -14.52 -6.50
C MET A 1 1.55 -13.83 -6.29
N PRO A 2 0.67 -14.29 -5.38
CA PRO A 2 -0.61 -13.63 -5.17
C PRO A 2 -0.40 -12.25 -4.55
N THR A 3 -0.86 -11.20 -5.21
CA THR A 3 -0.91 -9.83 -4.69
C THR A 3 -2.35 -9.50 -4.35
N ASP A 4 -2.61 -9.05 -3.14
CA ASP A 4 -3.92 -8.54 -2.72
C ASP A 4 -3.78 -7.02 -2.52
N LEU A 5 -4.30 -6.22 -3.46
CA LEU A 5 -4.25 -4.75 -3.42
C LEU A 5 -5.24 -4.15 -2.41
N GLY A 6 -6.26 -4.92 -2.02
CA GLY A 6 -7.33 -4.43 -1.15
C GLY A 6 -8.29 -3.49 -1.89
N ARG A 7 -8.85 -2.53 -1.16
CA ARG A 7 -9.77 -1.54 -1.72
C ARG A 7 -9.00 -0.34 -2.29
N PRO A 8 -9.43 0.23 -3.43
CA PRO A 8 -8.91 1.51 -3.87
C PRO A 8 -9.37 2.64 -2.95
N TYR A 9 -8.56 3.68 -2.86
CA TYR A 9 -8.82 4.92 -2.17
C TYR A 9 -9.01 6.04 -3.20
N ALA A 10 -9.86 7.00 -2.87
CA ALA A 10 -10.05 8.18 -3.72
C ALA A 10 -8.74 8.98 -3.80
N LEU A 11 -8.40 9.48 -4.99
CA LEU A 11 -7.12 10.18 -5.23
C LEU A 11 -7.00 11.50 -4.45
N ASP A 12 -8.12 12.11 -4.11
CA ASP A 12 -8.26 13.31 -3.30
C ASP A 12 -8.36 13.03 -1.79
N TRP A 13 -8.41 11.76 -1.37
CA TRP A 13 -8.49 11.40 0.04
C TRP A 13 -7.21 11.78 0.79
N ARG A 14 -7.37 12.42 1.96
CA ARG A 14 -6.27 12.89 2.82
C ARG A 14 -6.51 12.52 4.29
N GLY A 15 -6.79 11.25 4.56
CA GLY A 15 -7.01 10.74 5.91
C GLY A 15 -5.73 10.24 6.58
N ASP A 16 -5.77 9.00 7.08
CA ASP A 16 -4.64 8.33 7.74
C ASP A 16 -4.24 7.06 6.98
N PRO A 17 -3.25 7.12 6.06
CA PRO A 17 -2.88 5.99 5.24
C PRO A 17 -2.42 4.82 6.11
N PRO A 18 -3.06 3.63 6.02
CA PRO A 18 -2.66 2.48 6.80
C PRO A 18 -1.18 2.12 6.57
N HIS A 19 -0.49 1.73 7.64
CA HIS A 19 0.91 1.27 7.63
C HIS A 19 1.98 2.26 7.18
N MET A 20 1.62 3.45 6.70
CA MET A 20 2.54 4.56 6.48
C MET A 20 2.89 5.23 7.82
N LEU A 21 4.16 5.58 8.03
CA LEU A 21 4.54 6.29 9.25
C LEU A 21 3.92 7.70 9.27
N LYS A 22 3.42 8.11 10.43
CA LYS A 22 2.77 9.43 10.63
C LYS A 22 3.62 10.61 10.17
N ARG A 23 4.95 10.52 10.34
CA ARG A 23 5.89 11.57 9.90
C ARG A 23 6.00 11.67 8.38
N ASP A 24 5.74 10.59 7.65
CA ASP A 24 5.85 10.51 6.19
C ASP A 24 4.58 11.00 5.48
N VAL A 25 3.44 10.92 6.15
CA VAL A 25 2.14 11.33 5.60
C VAL A 25 2.16 12.75 5.00
N PRO A 26 2.75 13.78 5.66
CA PRO A 26 2.84 15.10 5.04
C PRO A 26 3.68 15.15 3.76
N VAL A 27 4.76 14.34 3.66
CA VAL A 27 5.56 14.24 2.43
C VAL A 27 4.73 13.61 1.32
N TRP A 28 4.01 12.53 1.67
CA TRP A 28 3.14 11.83 0.74
C TRP A 28 2.07 12.75 0.15
N TYR A 29 1.40 13.55 0.98
CA TYR A 29 0.35 14.44 0.51
C TYR A 29 0.87 15.58 -0.36
N ARG A 30 2.05 16.13 -0.07
CA ARG A 30 2.71 17.09 -0.96
C ARG A 30 3.09 16.45 -2.30
N PHE A 31 3.52 15.18 -2.28
CA PHE A 31 3.81 14.44 -3.49
C PHE A 31 2.54 14.24 -4.34
N LEU A 32 1.44 13.78 -3.73
CA LEU A 32 0.17 13.59 -4.44
C LEU A 32 -0.38 14.89 -5.02
N GLU A 33 -0.27 16.00 -4.29
CA GLU A 33 -0.72 17.31 -4.79
C GLU A 33 0.07 17.74 -6.03
N LYS A 34 1.38 17.48 -6.07
CA LYS A 34 2.25 17.92 -7.16
C LYS A 34 2.28 16.95 -8.34
N TRP A 35 2.18 15.65 -8.07
CA TRP A 35 2.50 14.59 -9.04
C TRP A 35 1.45 13.49 -9.12
N GLY A 36 0.39 13.52 -8.31
CA GLY A 36 -0.62 12.45 -8.26
C GLY A 36 -1.62 12.47 -9.42
N THR A 37 -1.66 13.53 -10.24
CA THR A 37 -2.60 13.66 -11.37
C THR A 37 -2.63 12.47 -12.34
N PRO A 38 -1.51 11.82 -12.68
CA PRO A 38 -1.52 10.66 -13.59
C PRO A 38 -2.07 9.37 -12.99
N PHE A 39 -2.31 9.32 -11.67
CA PHE A 39 -2.77 8.09 -11.02
C PHE A 39 -4.24 7.84 -11.35
N LEU A 40 -4.56 6.60 -11.72
CA LEU A 40 -5.93 6.14 -11.99
C LEU A 40 -6.55 5.55 -10.71
N ASN A 41 -5.77 4.73 -10.00
CA ASN A 41 -6.16 4.14 -8.72
C ASN A 41 -5.02 4.28 -7.72
N LEU A 42 -5.38 4.40 -6.44
CA LEU A 42 -4.45 4.44 -5.33
C LEU A 42 -4.85 3.44 -4.26
N TYR A 43 -3.89 2.65 -3.78
CA TYR A 43 -4.09 1.61 -2.79
C TYR A 43 -3.11 1.80 -1.64
N TYR A 44 -3.56 1.44 -0.44
CA TYR A 44 -2.76 1.35 0.77
C TYR A 44 -2.95 -0.04 1.38
N ASP A 45 -2.06 -0.45 2.28
CA ASP A 45 -2.14 -1.76 2.96
C ASP A 45 -2.10 -2.97 2.00
N CYS A 46 -1.35 -2.86 0.91
CA CYS A 46 -1.27 -3.94 -0.08
C CYS A 46 -0.38 -5.09 0.42
N LEU A 47 -0.86 -6.32 0.26
CA LEU A 47 -0.10 -7.52 0.57
C LEU A 47 0.60 -8.02 -0.69
N LEU A 48 1.93 -7.87 -0.73
CA LEU A 48 2.78 -8.21 -1.86
C LEU A 48 3.38 -9.60 -1.66
N GLY A 49 2.81 -10.58 -2.36
CA GLY A 49 3.23 -11.97 -2.30
C GLY A 49 2.86 -12.66 -0.99
N GLY A 50 3.71 -13.61 -0.57
CA GLY A 50 3.45 -14.47 0.59
C GLY A 50 2.59 -15.71 0.26
N PRO A 51 2.15 -16.45 1.29
CA PRO A 51 1.39 -17.67 1.11
C PRO A 51 0.00 -17.37 0.52
N PHE A 52 -0.39 -18.17 -0.48
CA PHE A 52 -1.76 -18.17 -0.96
C PHE A 52 -2.66 -18.81 0.09
N LEU A 53 -3.82 -18.18 0.34
CA LEU A 53 -4.90 -18.75 1.14
C LEU A 53 -6.13 -18.83 0.26
N SER A 54 -6.82 -19.97 0.28
CA SER A 54 -8.11 -20.11 -0.38
C SER A 54 -9.17 -19.18 0.26
N PRO A 55 -10.28 -18.88 -0.43
CA PRO A 55 -11.38 -18.11 0.16
C PRO A 55 -11.89 -18.68 1.49
N GLU A 56 -11.94 -20.01 1.63
CA GLU A 56 -12.32 -20.70 2.87
C GLU A 56 -11.28 -20.48 3.97
N GLU A 57 -9.99 -20.57 3.64
CA GLU A 57 -8.90 -20.37 4.60
C GLU A 57 -8.81 -18.93 5.09
N LYS A 58 -9.14 -17.94 4.24
CA LYS A 58 -9.24 -16.53 4.65
C LYS A 58 -10.29 -16.28 5.74
N LYS A 59 -11.26 -17.19 5.94
CA LYS A 59 -12.27 -17.10 7.01
C LYS A 59 -11.69 -17.46 8.39
N ASP A 60 -10.59 -18.21 8.43
CA ASP A 60 -9.89 -18.50 9.68
C ASP A 60 -9.02 -17.28 10.08
N PRO A 61 -9.32 -16.62 11.20
CA PRO A 61 -8.61 -15.42 11.61
C PRO A 61 -7.11 -15.66 11.89
N LEU A 62 -6.72 -16.87 12.31
CA LEU A 62 -5.32 -17.20 12.56
C LEU A 62 -4.55 -17.37 11.27
N LYS A 63 -5.15 -18.03 10.26
CA LYS A 63 -4.56 -18.14 8.92
C LYS A 63 -4.45 -16.77 8.27
N TRP A 64 -5.50 -15.96 8.35
CA TRP A 64 -5.48 -14.59 7.83
C TRP A 64 -4.38 -13.75 8.47
N MET A 65 -4.29 -13.75 9.81
CA MET A 65 -3.24 -13.06 10.54
C MET A 65 -1.84 -13.53 10.14
N TRP A 66 -1.63 -14.85 10.02
CA TRP A 66 -0.37 -15.44 9.57
C TRP A 66 0.05 -14.91 8.19
N ARG A 67 -0.87 -14.87 7.23
CA ARG A 67 -0.60 -14.30 5.90
C ARG A 67 -0.27 -12.81 5.97
N VAL A 68 -1.08 -12.03 6.68
CA VAL A 68 -0.95 -10.57 6.85
C VAL A 68 0.41 -10.20 7.46
N ASN A 69 0.95 -11.04 8.35
CA ASN A 69 2.25 -10.84 8.99
C ASN A 69 3.45 -11.25 8.12
N LEU A 70 3.29 -12.23 7.22
CA LEU A 70 4.38 -12.74 6.38
C LEU A 70 4.47 -12.06 5.02
N ALA A 71 3.39 -11.48 4.53
CA ALA A 71 3.41 -10.74 3.27
C ALA A 71 4.29 -9.49 3.38
N LYS A 72 5.01 -9.18 2.29
CA LYS A 72 5.63 -7.87 2.14
C LYS A 72 4.53 -6.82 1.97
N ARG A 73 4.81 -5.59 2.37
CA ARG A 73 3.91 -4.46 2.26
C ARG A 73 4.64 -3.31 1.59
N ALA A 74 3.87 -2.47 0.92
CA ALA A 74 4.30 -1.16 0.45
C ALA A 74 3.44 -0.10 1.13
N ASP A 75 3.99 1.09 1.32
CA ASP A 75 3.23 2.22 1.84
C ASP A 75 2.06 2.56 0.92
N ALA A 76 2.28 2.59 -0.40
CA ALA A 76 1.24 2.80 -1.39
C ALA A 76 1.51 2.06 -2.71
N ILE A 77 0.43 1.73 -3.43
CA ILE A 77 0.49 1.32 -4.83
C ILE A 77 -0.37 2.26 -5.66
N ALA A 78 0.17 2.76 -6.75
CA ALA A 78 -0.56 3.56 -7.71
C ALA A 78 -0.60 2.87 -9.07
N GLU A 79 -1.78 2.82 -9.67
CA GLU A 79 -1.95 2.39 -11.06
C GLU A 79 -1.96 3.62 -11.96
N LEU A 80 -1.19 3.56 -13.04
CA LEU A 80 -1.17 4.52 -14.13
C LEU A 80 -1.66 3.81 -15.40
N GLU A 81 -1.76 4.55 -16.50
CA GLU A 81 -2.28 3.99 -17.77
C GLU A 81 -1.49 2.75 -18.25
N ASN A 82 -0.17 2.75 -18.11
CA ASN A 82 0.70 1.71 -18.67
C ASN A 82 1.68 1.09 -17.65
N GLU A 83 1.58 1.49 -16.38
CA GLU A 83 2.53 1.07 -15.35
C GLU A 83 1.88 1.02 -13.96
N VAL A 84 2.53 0.29 -13.06
CA VAL A 84 2.14 0.21 -11.64
C VAL A 84 3.34 0.63 -10.81
N TRP A 85 3.14 1.63 -9.96
CA TRP A 85 4.16 2.13 -9.06
C TRP A 85 4.00 1.48 -7.69
N ILE A 86 5.08 0.90 -7.19
CA ILE A 86 5.21 0.46 -5.79
C ILE A 86 5.98 1.56 -5.07
N ILE A 87 5.36 2.18 -4.07
CA ILE A 87 5.86 3.40 -3.44
C ILE A 87 6.13 3.13 -1.96
N GLU A 88 7.36 3.47 -1.54
CA GLU A 88 7.77 3.60 -0.15
C GLU A 88 7.99 5.09 0.14
N VAL A 89 7.31 5.63 1.15
CA VAL A 89 7.37 7.05 1.48
C VAL A 89 8.32 7.26 2.65
N THR A 90 9.21 8.23 2.52
CA THR A 90 10.10 8.59 3.63
C THR A 90 10.46 10.06 3.66
N THR A 91 10.43 10.66 4.84
CA THR A 91 11.10 11.93 5.16
C THR A 91 12.62 11.84 5.18
N ASP A 92 13.17 10.63 5.33
CA ASP A 92 14.58 10.38 5.64
C ASP A 92 15.18 9.35 4.66
N PRO A 93 15.19 9.63 3.35
CA PRO A 93 15.68 8.68 2.35
C PRO A 93 17.16 8.34 2.60
N GLY A 94 17.47 7.05 2.63
CA GLY A 94 18.83 6.55 2.85
C GLY A 94 19.33 6.59 4.29
N LEU A 95 18.49 7.01 5.26
CA LEU A 95 18.88 7.13 6.68
C LEU A 95 18.12 6.17 7.61
N ARG A 96 17.20 5.37 7.09
CA ARG A 96 16.53 4.31 7.84
C ARG A 96 17.41 3.05 7.86
N VAL A 97 18.17 2.89 8.94
CA VAL A 97 18.83 1.63 9.34
C VAL A 97 17.90 0.77 10.17
#